data_AF-A0A965IYX5-F1
#
_entry.id   AF-A0A965IYX5-F1
#
_cell.length_a   1.000
_cell.length_b   1.000
_cell.length_c   1.000
_cell.angle_alpha   90.00
_cell.angle_beta   90.00
_cell.angle_gamma   90.00
#
_symmetry.space_group_name_H-M   'P 1'
#
loop_
_entity.id
_entity.type
_entity.pdbx_description
1 polymer ?
#
loop_
_entity_poly.entity_id
_entity_poly.type
_entity_poly.pdbx_seq_one_letter_code
_entity_poly.pdbx_strand_id
1 'polypeptide(L)'
;FCFNDPFTQSFVVFEDGEMKDVESLPVQKFMAARGFVVYEDINGNLWHYRKGVKTALSNFGSSKWMAKDDLVMWMENSYLFVFANETKTEVANYSPKDFQLKNNILAFRNVLGGVDAFVDGRVINMTNQVDAEYAIFGNKILTLLLNKTAIVYENGKKYSN
;
A
#
# COMPACT_ATOMS: atom_id res chain seq x y z
N PHE A 1 -4.47 12.01 -12.89
CA PHE A 1 -4.25 12.67 -11.58
C PHE A 1 -5.63 13.02 -11.00
N CYS A 2 -5.72 13.53 -9.77
CA CYS A 2 -7.01 13.84 -9.13
C CYS A 2 -6.92 15.09 -8.26
N PHE A 3 -8.06 15.74 -8.00
CA PHE A 3 -8.16 16.96 -7.19
C PHE A 3 -9.62 17.22 -6.76
N ASN A 4 -9.80 18.01 -5.71
CA ASN A 4 -11.09 18.62 -5.41
C ASN A 4 -11.25 19.88 -6.27
N ASP A 5 -12.29 19.94 -7.09
CA ASP A 5 -12.57 21.09 -7.97
C ASP A 5 -13.04 22.29 -7.12
N PRO A 6 -12.37 23.45 -7.21
CA PRO A 6 -12.71 24.61 -6.38
C PRO A 6 -14.02 25.31 -6.79
N PHE A 7 -14.56 25.06 -7.98
CA PHE A 7 -15.77 25.69 -8.50
C PHE A 7 -17.01 24.81 -8.31
N THR A 8 -16.94 23.54 -8.70
CA THR A 8 -18.07 22.60 -8.57
C THR A 8 -18.14 21.94 -7.19
N GLN A 9 -17.03 21.98 -6.43
CA GLN A 9 -16.88 21.24 -5.18
C GLN A 9 -17.03 19.72 -5.34
N SER A 10 -16.81 19.18 -6.54
CA SER A 10 -16.73 17.73 -6.78
C SER A 10 -15.30 17.23 -6.60
N PHE A 11 -15.16 15.92 -6.38
CA PHE A 11 -13.86 15.26 -6.51
C PHE A 11 -13.70 14.73 -7.93
N VAL A 12 -12.67 15.22 -8.62
CA VAL A 12 -12.42 14.96 -10.03
C VAL A 12 -11.21 14.06 -10.21
N VAL A 13 -11.34 13.08 -11.10
CA VAL A 13 -10.25 12.25 -11.60
C VAL A 13 -10.06 12.51 -13.09
N PHE A 14 -8.82 12.84 -13.48
CA PHE A 14 -8.41 12.85 -14.88
C PHE A 14 -7.94 11.45 -15.29
N GLU A 15 -8.69 10.82 -16.18
CA GLU A 15 -8.49 9.46 -16.66
C GLU A 15 -8.79 9.37 -18.16
N ASP A 16 -7.89 8.75 -18.92
CA ASP A 16 -8.05 8.51 -20.37
C ASP A 16 -8.40 9.76 -21.21
N GLY A 17 -7.93 10.94 -20.79
CA GLY A 17 -8.16 12.21 -21.51
C GLY A 17 -9.40 12.97 -21.06
N GLU A 18 -10.17 12.43 -20.12
CA GLU A 18 -11.43 13.01 -19.65
C GLU A 18 -11.35 13.37 -18.16
N MET A 19 -12.02 14.46 -17.79
CA MET A 19 -12.30 14.79 -16.39
C MET A 19 -13.58 14.08 -15.97
N LYS A 20 -13.51 13.27 -14.92
CA LYS A 20 -14.65 12.53 -14.38
C LYS A 20 -14.94 12.96 -12.96
N ASP A 21 -16.16 13.40 -12.69
CA ASP A 21 -16.66 13.60 -11.33
C ASP A 21 -16.86 12.22 -10.67
N VAL A 22 -15.98 11.88 -9.73
CA VAL A 22 -16.00 10.59 -9.01
C VAL A 22 -16.78 10.69 -7.69
N GLU A 23 -16.80 11.87 -7.07
CA GLU A 23 -17.71 12.22 -6.00
C GLU A 23 -18.36 13.58 -6.28
N SER A 24 -19.62 13.74 -5.90
CA SER A 24 -20.34 15.01 -5.99
C SER A 24 -19.97 16.01 -4.88
N LEU A 25 -19.14 15.59 -3.92
CA LEU A 25 -18.66 16.39 -2.80
C LEU A 25 -17.13 16.29 -2.72
N PRO A 26 -16.45 17.25 -2.08
CA PRO A 26 -15.02 17.17 -1.89
C PRO A 26 -14.65 15.98 -1.01
N VAL A 27 -13.52 15.34 -1.30
CA VAL A 27 -12.96 14.26 -0.49
C VAL A 27 -11.96 14.81 0.52
N GLN A 28 -11.77 14.11 1.64
CA GLN A 28 -10.94 14.57 2.74
C GLN A 28 -9.44 14.43 2.44
N LYS A 29 -9.05 13.29 1.85
CA LYS A 29 -7.68 12.98 1.44
C LYS A 29 -7.71 12.17 0.15
N PHE A 30 -6.68 12.33 -0.68
CA PHE A 30 -6.54 11.57 -1.93
C PHE A 30 -5.08 11.37 -2.32
N MET A 31 -4.80 10.29 -3.03
CA MET A 31 -3.52 10.03 -3.69
C MET A 31 -3.76 9.36 -5.03
N ALA A 32 -3.04 9.80 -6.05
CA ALA A 32 -2.96 9.11 -7.34
C ALA A 32 -1.74 8.16 -7.34
N ALA A 33 -1.95 6.95 -7.83
CA ALA A 33 -0.91 5.94 -8.05
C ALA A 33 -0.91 5.51 -9.52
N ARG A 34 -0.30 4.36 -9.85
CA ARG A 34 -0.14 3.94 -11.25
C ARG A 34 -1.45 3.42 -11.83
N GLY A 35 -2.20 4.34 -12.43
CA GLY A 35 -3.44 4.02 -13.12
C GLY A 35 -4.65 3.80 -12.20
N PHE A 36 -4.59 4.30 -10.96
CA PHE A 36 -5.73 4.33 -10.03
C PHE A 36 -5.59 5.50 -9.05
N VAL A 37 -6.68 5.79 -8.34
CA VAL A 37 -6.77 6.81 -7.30
C VAL A 37 -7.32 6.18 -6.02
N VAL A 38 -6.80 6.59 -4.87
CA VAL A 38 -7.33 6.24 -3.56
C VAL A 38 -7.72 7.51 -2.83
N TYR A 39 -8.87 7.50 -2.16
CA TYR A 39 -9.35 8.66 -1.45
C TYR A 39 -10.24 8.30 -0.25
N GLU A 40 -10.35 9.24 0.69
CA GLU A 40 -11.31 9.20 1.80
C GLU A 40 -12.50 10.09 1.47
N ASP A 41 -13.69 9.51 1.36
CA ASP A 41 -14.91 10.30 1.14
C ASP A 41 -15.26 11.19 2.36
N ILE A 42 -16.33 11.98 2.25
CA ILE A 42 -16.75 12.90 3.33
C ILE A 42 -17.13 12.17 4.62
N ASN A 43 -17.51 10.89 4.55
CA ASN A 43 -17.84 10.04 5.70
C ASN A 43 -16.61 9.30 6.24
N GLY A 44 -15.43 9.48 5.64
CA GLY A 44 -14.20 8.81 6.01
C GLY A 44 -14.07 7.37 5.49
N ASN A 45 -14.90 6.94 4.53
CA ASN A 45 -14.72 5.65 3.88
C ASN A 45 -13.54 5.72 2.91
N LEU A 46 -12.70 4.69 2.92
CA LEU A 46 -11.55 4.56 2.04
C LEU A 46 -11.96 3.84 0.74
N TRP A 47 -11.80 4.53 -0.38
CA TRP A 47 -12.17 4.08 -1.71
C TRP A 47 -10.96 3.92 -2.62
N HIS A 48 -11.00 2.90 -3.47
CA HIS A 48 -10.14 2.74 -4.63
C HIS A 48 -10.97 3.00 -5.89
N TYR A 49 -10.46 3.82 -6.80
CA TYR A 49 -11.07 4.12 -8.10
C TYR A 49 -10.12 3.79 -9.24
N ARG A 50 -10.62 3.03 -10.23
CA ARG A 50 -9.89 2.68 -11.44
C ARG A 50 -10.86 2.43 -12.60
N LYS A 51 -10.68 3.12 -13.72
CA LYS A 51 -11.43 2.93 -14.97
C LYS A 51 -12.95 2.93 -14.79
N GLY A 52 -13.45 3.91 -14.04
CA GLY A 52 -14.88 4.02 -13.73
C GLY A 52 -15.39 3.07 -12.63
N VAL A 53 -14.55 2.17 -12.10
CA VAL A 53 -14.93 1.23 -11.04
C VAL A 53 -14.50 1.78 -9.68
N LYS A 54 -15.45 1.87 -8.74
CA LYS A 54 -15.22 2.18 -7.33
C LYS A 54 -15.25 0.89 -6.51
N THR A 55 -14.18 0.63 -5.78
CA THR A 55 -14.03 -0.50 -4.85
C THR A 55 -13.87 0.03 -3.43
N ALA A 56 -14.75 -0.38 -2.52
CA ALA A 56 -14.62 -0.05 -1.11
C ALA A 56 -13.43 -0.82 -0.49
N LEU A 57 -12.47 -0.11 0.11
CA LEU A 57 -11.34 -0.71 0.81
C LEU A 57 -11.62 -0.87 2.31
N SER A 58 -12.16 0.19 2.91
CA SER A 58 -12.57 0.24 4.31
C SER A 58 -13.71 1.23 4.53
N ASN A 59 -14.60 0.92 5.46
CA ASN A 59 -15.67 1.78 5.96
C ASN A 59 -15.48 2.15 7.44
N PHE A 60 -14.33 1.80 8.02
CA PHE A 60 -13.91 2.20 9.35
C PHE A 60 -12.78 3.20 9.14
N GLY A 61 -12.95 4.45 9.58
CA GLY A 61 -12.01 5.54 9.30
C GLY A 61 -10.55 5.08 9.41
N SER A 62 -9.88 4.95 8.25
CA SER A 62 -8.55 4.34 8.20
C SER A 62 -7.56 5.24 8.92
N SER A 63 -6.89 4.73 9.95
CA SER A 63 -6.00 5.55 10.78
C SER A 63 -4.74 6.00 10.02
N LYS A 64 -4.34 5.21 9.02
CA LYS A 64 -3.20 5.48 8.14
C LYS A 64 -3.35 4.68 6.86
N TRP A 65 -3.19 5.32 5.71
CA TRP A 65 -3.14 4.63 4.43
C TRP A 65 -2.11 5.28 3.49
N MET A 66 -1.67 4.51 2.51
CA MET A 66 -0.76 4.96 1.47
C MET A 66 -1.07 4.22 0.17
N ALA A 67 -1.18 4.96 -0.93
CA ALA A 67 -1.23 4.42 -2.28
C ALA A 67 0.06 4.76 -3.00
N LYS A 68 0.73 3.77 -3.58
CA LYS A 68 1.98 3.98 -4.31
C LYS A 68 2.20 2.88 -5.33
N ASP A 69 2.68 3.27 -6.52
CA ASP A 69 2.90 2.36 -7.63
C ASP A 69 1.65 1.51 -7.91
N ASP A 70 1.70 0.20 -7.63
CA ASP A 70 0.66 -0.77 -8.00
C ASP A 70 -0.13 -1.29 -6.79
N LEU A 71 0.05 -0.72 -5.59
CA LEU A 71 -0.60 -1.20 -4.36
C LEU A 71 -1.11 -0.07 -3.45
N VAL A 72 -2.06 -0.44 -2.60
CA VAL A 72 -2.57 0.37 -1.49
C VAL A 72 -2.34 -0.40 -0.20
N MET A 73 -1.88 0.29 0.84
CA MET A 73 -1.91 -0.25 2.20
C MET A 73 -2.73 0.65 3.11
N TRP A 74 -3.39 0.06 4.10
CA TRP A 74 -4.03 0.82 5.16
C TRP A 74 -4.04 0.06 6.48
N MET A 75 -4.18 0.81 7.57
CA MET A 75 -4.36 0.32 8.91
C MET A 75 -5.83 0.46 9.34
N GLU A 76 -6.37 -0.59 9.93
CA GLU A 76 -7.72 -0.64 10.48
C GLU A 76 -7.71 -1.51 11.74
N ASN A 77 -8.08 -0.95 12.91
CA ASN A 77 -8.11 -1.68 14.18
C ASN A 77 -6.81 -2.46 14.52
N SER A 78 -5.64 -1.89 14.19
CA SER A 78 -4.30 -2.51 14.31
C SER A 78 -3.98 -3.60 13.28
N TYR A 79 -4.87 -3.91 12.35
CA TYR A 79 -4.59 -4.79 11.23
C TYR A 79 -4.03 -3.97 10.06
N LEU A 80 -2.99 -4.49 9.43
CA LEU A 80 -2.46 -3.99 8.17
C LEU A 80 -3.10 -4.76 7.03
N PHE A 81 -3.72 -4.03 6.12
CA PHE A 81 -4.28 -4.57 4.89
C PHE A 81 -3.50 -4.05 3.68
N VAL A 82 -3.47 -4.86 2.64
CA VAL A 82 -2.98 -4.48 1.31
C VAL A 82 -4.07 -4.76 0.28
N PHE A 83 -4.27 -3.82 -0.63
CA PHE A 83 -5.04 -4.03 -1.86
C PHE A 83 -4.07 -3.98 -3.04
N ALA A 84 -3.93 -5.11 -3.71
CA ALA A 84 -3.03 -5.29 -4.84
C ALA A 84 -3.65 -6.33 -5.78
N ASN A 85 -3.46 -6.17 -7.09
CA ASN A 85 -4.03 -7.07 -8.11
C ASN A 85 -5.54 -7.33 -7.87
N GLU A 86 -6.29 -6.26 -7.59
CA GLU A 86 -7.74 -6.29 -7.31
C GLU A 86 -8.16 -7.18 -6.11
N THR A 87 -7.22 -7.52 -5.22
CA THR A 87 -7.45 -8.40 -4.06
C THR A 87 -7.09 -7.69 -2.76
N LYS A 88 -8.01 -7.68 -1.81
CA LYS A 88 -7.77 -7.25 -0.42
C LYS A 88 -7.16 -8.41 0.37
N THR A 89 -6.01 -8.18 0.99
CA THR A 89 -5.30 -9.16 1.82
C THR A 89 -5.03 -8.56 3.19
N GLU A 90 -5.36 -9.28 4.25
CA GLU A 90 -4.85 -9.01 5.60
C GLU A 90 -3.40 -9.50 5.66
N VAL A 91 -2.44 -8.60 5.89
CA VAL A 91 -1.01 -8.92 5.86
C VAL A 91 -0.38 -8.94 7.24
N ALA A 92 -0.98 -8.26 8.21
CA ALA A 92 -0.57 -8.34 9.62
C ALA A 92 -1.74 -7.98 10.54
N ASN A 93 -1.73 -8.52 11.75
CA ASN A 93 -2.66 -8.21 12.83
C ASN A 93 -2.04 -7.28 13.91
N TYR A 94 -1.01 -6.52 13.51
CA TYR A 94 -0.34 -5.52 14.33
C TYR A 94 0.06 -4.33 13.44
N SER A 95 0.32 -3.18 14.07
CA SER A 95 0.85 -1.99 13.41
C SER A 95 2.37 -2.12 13.26
N PRO A 96 2.93 -2.26 12.04
CA PRO A 96 4.38 -2.30 11.86
C PRO A 96 5.03 -0.98 12.29
N LYS A 97 6.20 -1.06 12.93
CA LYS A 97 7.00 0.12 13.32
C LYS A 97 7.41 0.95 12.11
N ASP A 98 7.79 0.28 11.03
CA ASP A 98 8.26 0.86 9.79
C ASP A 98 7.90 -0.02 8.59
N PHE A 99 7.78 0.58 7.41
CA PHE A 99 7.47 -0.09 6.16
C PHE A 99 8.02 0.67 4.94
N GLN A 100 8.18 -0.03 3.82
CA GLN A 100 8.50 0.51 2.50
C GLN A 100 7.58 -0.06 1.42
N LEU A 101 7.13 0.80 0.52
CA LEU A 101 6.34 0.44 -0.67
C LEU A 101 7.12 0.76 -1.94
N LYS A 102 7.14 -0.19 -2.87
CA LYS A 102 7.64 0.02 -4.23
C LYS A 102 7.08 -1.04 -5.18
N ASN A 103 6.65 -0.62 -6.37
CA ASN A 103 5.99 -1.48 -7.35
C ASN A 103 4.81 -2.23 -6.69
N ASN A 104 4.85 -3.57 -6.68
CA ASN A 104 3.85 -4.42 -6.05
C ASN A 104 4.38 -5.11 -4.77
N ILE A 105 5.28 -4.44 -4.05
CA ILE A 105 5.95 -4.97 -2.85
C ILE A 105 5.72 -4.04 -1.66
N LEU A 106 5.34 -4.63 -0.54
CA LEU A 106 5.37 -4.01 0.79
C LEU A 106 6.36 -4.79 1.66
N ALA A 107 7.45 -4.16 2.10
CA ALA A 107 8.35 -4.71 3.11
C ALA A 107 8.13 -3.97 4.44
N PHE A 108 8.08 -4.68 5.56
CA PHE A 108 7.68 -4.10 6.85
C PHE A 108 8.30 -4.82 8.05
N ARG A 109 8.41 -4.07 9.15
CA ARG A 109 8.89 -4.59 10.44
C ARG A 109 7.89 -5.58 11.02
N ASN A 110 8.32 -6.79 11.32
CA ASN A 110 7.45 -7.80 11.94
C ASN A 110 7.39 -7.69 13.47
N VAL A 111 6.48 -8.45 14.09
CA VAL A 111 6.25 -8.40 15.56
C VAL A 111 7.47 -8.75 16.39
N LEU A 112 8.40 -9.54 15.84
CA LEU A 112 9.68 -9.90 16.48
C LEU A 112 10.76 -8.83 16.27
N GLY A 113 10.46 -7.75 15.55
CA GLY A 113 11.44 -6.75 15.15
C GLY A 113 12.29 -7.15 13.94
N GLY A 114 11.99 -8.28 13.30
CA GLY A 114 12.57 -8.70 12.02
C GLY A 114 11.87 -8.09 10.81
N VAL A 115 11.99 -8.71 9.65
CA VAL A 115 11.43 -8.17 8.39
C VAL A 115 10.51 -9.21 7.78
N ASP A 116 9.29 -8.82 7.46
CA ASP A 116 8.37 -9.55 6.60
C ASP A 116 8.13 -8.74 5.32
N ALA A 117 7.63 -9.39 4.27
CA ALA A 117 7.23 -8.72 3.05
C ALA A 117 5.99 -9.35 2.43
N PHE A 118 5.11 -8.52 1.89
CA PHE A 118 4.04 -8.93 0.99
C PHE A 118 4.54 -8.83 -0.45
N VAL A 119 4.56 -9.97 -1.14
CA VAL A 119 4.95 -10.10 -2.55
C VAL A 119 4.08 -11.15 -3.21
N ASP A 120 3.58 -10.88 -4.43
CA ASP A 120 2.76 -11.82 -5.21
C ASP A 120 1.54 -12.37 -4.44
N GLY A 121 0.87 -11.51 -3.68
CA GLY A 121 -0.36 -11.89 -2.96
C GLY A 121 -0.15 -12.65 -1.65
N ARG A 122 1.10 -12.83 -1.20
CA ARG A 122 1.41 -13.56 0.04
C ARG A 122 2.43 -12.85 0.91
N VAL A 123 2.34 -13.09 2.21
CA VAL A 123 3.36 -12.64 3.18
C VAL A 123 4.47 -13.69 3.27
N ILE A 124 5.70 -13.24 3.16
CA ILE A 124 6.91 -14.03 3.39
C ILE A 124 7.67 -13.42 4.56
N ASN A 125 8.14 -14.27 5.47
CA ASN A 125 9.12 -13.84 6.47
C ASN A 125 10.47 -13.70 5.77
N MET A 126 11.18 -12.58 5.92
CA MET A 126 12.55 -12.42 5.42
C MET A 126 13.57 -12.85 6.47
N THR A 127 13.39 -12.37 7.70
CA THR A 127 14.18 -12.70 8.88
C THR A 127 13.42 -12.38 10.16
N ASN A 128 13.74 -13.06 11.26
CA ASN A 128 13.29 -12.71 12.61
C ASN A 128 14.36 -11.99 13.43
N GLN A 129 15.53 -11.73 12.84
CA GLN A 129 16.58 -11.00 13.52
C GLN A 129 16.17 -9.54 13.70
N VAL A 130 16.15 -9.10 14.95
CA VAL A 130 15.79 -7.74 15.36
C VAL A 130 16.70 -6.73 14.65
N ASP A 131 16.12 -5.58 14.31
CA ASP A 131 16.81 -4.42 13.73
C ASP A 131 17.56 -4.70 12.42
N ALA A 132 17.22 -5.79 11.72
CA ALA A 132 17.70 -6.00 10.36
C ALA A 132 17.27 -4.82 9.45
N GLU A 133 18.20 -4.32 8.66
CA GLU A 133 17.94 -3.28 7.67
C GLU A 133 17.28 -3.90 6.45
N TYR A 134 16.42 -3.15 5.76
CA TYR A 134 15.83 -3.60 4.50
C TYR A 134 15.55 -2.46 3.52
N ALA A 135 15.58 -2.79 2.23
CA ALA A 135 15.29 -1.87 1.15
C ALA A 135 14.72 -2.59 -0.07
N ILE A 136 13.91 -1.88 -0.86
CA ILE A 136 13.32 -2.42 -2.10
C ILE A 136 14.01 -1.83 -3.34
N PHE A 137 14.60 -2.70 -4.16
CA PHE A 137 15.27 -2.36 -5.42
C PHE A 137 14.55 -3.00 -6.60
N GLY A 138 13.72 -2.21 -7.30
CA GLY A 138 12.85 -2.74 -8.34
C GLY A 138 11.85 -3.73 -7.73
N ASN A 139 11.88 -4.99 -8.19
CA ASN A 139 11.08 -6.10 -7.65
C ASN A 139 11.86 -7.02 -6.70
N LYS A 140 12.97 -6.53 -6.14
CA LYS A 140 13.83 -7.26 -5.21
C LYS A 140 13.77 -6.64 -3.84
N ILE A 141 13.84 -7.48 -2.82
CA ILE A 141 13.98 -7.06 -1.42
C ILE A 141 15.37 -7.45 -0.95
N LEU A 142 16.13 -6.48 -0.46
CA LEU A 142 17.38 -6.71 0.25
C LEU A 142 17.11 -6.60 1.76
N THR A 143 17.63 -7.56 2.52
CA THR A 143 17.66 -7.53 3.99
C THR A 143 19.09 -7.76 4.46
N LEU A 144 19.61 -6.87 5.30
CA LEU A 144 20.97 -6.97 5.86
C LEU A 144 20.88 -7.31 7.34
N LEU A 145 21.55 -8.40 7.72
CA LEU A 145 21.67 -8.85 9.10
C LEU A 145 22.90 -8.23 9.78
N LEU A 146 22.87 -8.11 11.10
CA LEU A 146 23.97 -7.66 11.98
C LEU A 146 25.32 -8.34 11.70
N ASN A 147 25.33 -9.62 11.33
CA ASN A 147 26.54 -10.37 10.99
C ASN A 147 27.03 -10.14 9.54
N LYS A 148 26.47 -9.14 8.84
CA LYS A 148 26.74 -8.82 7.42
C LYS A 148 26.25 -9.88 6.43
N THR A 149 25.42 -10.83 6.86
CA THR A 149 24.69 -11.69 5.93
C THR A 149 23.65 -10.86 5.18
N ALA A 150 23.62 -10.98 3.86
CA ALA A 150 22.66 -10.33 2.99
C ALA A 150 21.67 -11.36 2.47
N ILE A 151 20.38 -11.17 2.77
CA ILE A 151 19.29 -11.96 2.22
C ILE A 151 18.65 -11.15 1.09
N VAL A 152 18.58 -11.75 -0.11
CA VAL A 152 17.86 -11.18 -1.24
C VAL A 152 16.66 -12.05 -1.57
N TYR A 153 15.48 -11.45 -1.69
CA TYR A 153 14.31 -12.11 -2.26
C TYR A 153 14.03 -11.61 -3.68
N GLU A 154 13.94 -12.55 -4.62
CA GLU A 154 13.64 -12.29 -6.03
C GLU A 154 12.91 -13.51 -6.62
N ASN A 155 11.84 -13.27 -7.40
CA ASN A 155 11.14 -14.29 -8.18
C ASN A 155 10.78 -15.55 -7.37
N GLY A 156 10.25 -15.37 -6.15
CA GLY A 156 9.82 -16.49 -5.32
C GLY A 156 10.93 -17.16 -4.49
N LYS A 157 12.19 -16.77 -4.65
CA LYS A 157 13.35 -17.42 -4.02
C LYS A 157 14.14 -16.46 -3.13
N LYS A 158 14.70 -17.01 -2.05
CA LYS A 158 15.67 -16.31 -1.19
C LYS A 158 17.09 -16.77 -1.51
N TYR A 159 18.01 -15.82 -1.53
CA TYR A 159 19.44 -16.04 -1.70
C TYR A 159 20.16 -15.44 -0.50
N SER A 160 21.21 -16.12 -0.02
CA SER A 160 22.07 -15.66 1.07
C SER A 160 23.52 -15.87 0.68
N ASN A 161 24.41 -14.99 1.12
CA ASN A 161 25.84 -15.26 1.20
C ASN A 161 26.21 -16.02 2.46
#